data_AF-A0A3A4W0G9-F1
#
_entry.id   AF-A0A3A4W0G9-F1
#
_cell.length_a   1.000
_cell.length_b   1.000
_cell.length_c   1.000
_cell.angle_alpha   90.00
_cell.angle_beta   90.00
_cell.angle_gamma   90.00
#
_symmetry.space_group_name_H-M   'P 1'
#
loop_
_entity.id
_entity.type
_entity.pdbx_description
1 polymer ?
#
loop_
_entity_poly.entity_id
_entity_poly.type
_entity_poly.pdbx_seq_one_letter_code
_entity_poly.pdbx_strand_id
1 'polypeptide(L)'
;LSPELSKSQTRLMASHFHPASKLAGIQWDFFIKWFGQASVTIARDDELLELAAASGCIGLLIGFESISPANLEIVGKKINNVDEYQDVIRKIHSRGIGIHGFFITGLDEDKEESALSTLPKK
;
A
#
# COMPACT_ATOMS: atom_id res chain seq x y z
N LEU A 1 -4.40 13.70 -2.55
CA LEU A 1 -5.42 13.93 -1.51
C LEU A 1 -4.72 14.30 -0.22
N SER A 2 -5.30 15.18 0.61
CA SER A 2 -4.75 15.41 1.95
C SER A 2 -4.93 14.15 2.83
N PRO A 3 -4.08 13.92 3.84
CA PRO A 3 -4.22 12.77 4.74
C PRO A 3 -5.60 12.67 5.39
N GLU A 4 -6.16 13.81 5.83
CA GLU A 4 -7.49 13.87 6.45
C GLU A 4 -8.61 13.44 5.51
N LEU A 5 -8.54 13.86 4.25
CA LEU A 5 -9.54 13.48 3.26
C LEU A 5 -9.45 11.98 2.92
N SER A 6 -8.22 11.44 2.87
CA SER A 6 -8.00 9.99 2.73
C SER A 6 -8.66 9.22 3.88
N LYS A 7 -8.40 9.62 5.13
CA LYS A 7 -9.01 8.97 6.30
C LYS A 7 -10.52 9.07 6.30
N SER A 8 -11.08 10.25 6.00
CA SER A 8 -12.53 10.45 5.96
C SER A 8 -13.20 9.52 4.93
N GLN A 9 -12.62 9.39 3.74
CA GLN A 9 -13.11 8.48 2.71
C GLN A 9 -12.97 7.01 3.14
N THR A 10 -11.83 6.60 3.69
CA THR A 10 -11.64 5.22 4.13
C THR A 10 -12.54 4.86 5.32
N ARG A 11 -12.80 5.79 6.25
CA ARG A 11 -13.81 5.61 7.31
C ARG A 11 -15.20 5.38 6.73
N LEU A 12 -15.59 6.16 5.73
CA LEU A 12 -16.88 5.97 5.07
C LEU A 12 -16.96 4.60 4.41
N MET A 13 -15.90 4.14 3.74
CA MET A 13 -15.87 2.80 3.16
C MET A 13 -15.94 1.71 4.24
N ALA A 14 -15.19 1.87 5.35
CA ALA A 14 -15.21 0.93 6.48
C ALA A 14 -16.57 0.88 7.21
N SER A 15 -17.28 2.00 7.32
CA SER A 15 -18.61 2.01 7.98
C SER A 15 -19.69 1.28 7.20
N HIS A 16 -19.55 1.22 5.88
CA HIS A 16 -20.45 0.44 5.01
C HIS A 16 -19.99 -1.02 4.84
N PHE A 17 -18.77 -1.33 5.28
CA PHE A 17 -18.23 -2.67 5.37
C PHE A 17 -18.52 -3.24 6.77
N HIS A 18 -19.77 -3.60 7.00
CA HIS A 18 -20.20 -4.33 8.19
C HIS A 18 -20.99 -5.57 7.76
N PRO A 19 -20.76 -6.76 8.36
CA PRO A 19 -21.54 -7.97 8.08
C PRO A 19 -23.04 -7.86 8.42
N ALA A 20 -23.51 -6.76 9.00
CA ALA A 20 -24.90 -6.56 9.38
C ALA A 20 -25.18 -5.11 9.77
N SER A 21 -25.74 -4.30 8.89
CA SER A 21 -26.48 -3.10 9.30
C SER A 21 -27.86 -3.10 8.66
N LYS A 22 -28.89 -3.40 9.47
CA LYS A 22 -30.29 -3.41 9.07
C LYS A 22 -30.83 -1.99 8.93
N LEU A 23 -31.14 -1.57 7.71
CA LEU A 23 -32.11 -0.51 7.45
C LEU A 23 -33.02 -0.94 6.29
N ALA A 24 -34.33 -0.83 6.51
CA ALA A 24 -35.39 -0.94 5.49
C ALA A 24 -35.56 -2.28 4.71
N GLY A 25 -35.19 -3.41 5.31
CA GLY A 25 -35.66 -4.74 4.84
C GLY A 25 -35.10 -5.23 3.50
N ILE A 26 -34.15 -4.51 2.90
CA ILE A 26 -33.40 -4.96 1.71
C ILE A 26 -31.91 -4.89 2.04
N GLN A 27 -31.30 -6.07 2.19
CA GLN A 27 -29.88 -6.24 2.51
C GLN A 27 -29.09 -6.33 1.19
N TRP A 28 -28.38 -5.25 0.85
CA TRP A 28 -27.35 -5.31 -0.17
C TRP A 28 -25.99 -5.24 0.52
N ASP A 29 -25.47 -6.39 0.96
CA ASP A 29 -24.10 -6.50 1.43
C ASP A 29 -23.18 -6.56 0.19
N PHE A 30 -22.90 -5.41 -0.40
CA PHE A 30 -21.84 -5.34 -1.41
C PHE A 30 -20.49 -5.46 -0.71
N PHE A 31 -20.00 -6.69 -0.60
CA PHE A 31 -18.64 -6.98 -0.15
C PHE A 31 -17.65 -6.58 -1.25
N ILE A 32 -17.38 -5.28 -1.35
CA ILE A 32 -16.45 -4.74 -2.35
C ILE A 32 -15.03 -4.97 -1.84
N LYS A 33 -14.34 -5.92 -2.47
CA LYS A 33 -12.89 -6.03 -2.36
C LYS A 33 -12.24 -5.02 -3.30
N TRP A 34 -11.24 -4.31 -2.82
CA TRP A 34 -10.60 -3.27 -3.62
C TRP A 34 -9.08 -3.27 -3.52
N PHE A 35 -8.46 -2.70 -4.56
CA PHE A 35 -7.06 -2.35 -4.63
C PHE A 35 -6.91 -0.83 -4.70
N GLY A 36 -5.88 -0.29 -4.07
CA GLY A 36 -5.60 1.14 -4.13
C GLY A 36 -4.12 1.45 -4.25
N GLN A 37 -3.81 2.68 -4.63
CA GLN A 37 -2.43 3.15 -4.72
C GLN A 37 -2.06 3.89 -3.44
N ALA A 38 -0.89 3.61 -2.91
CA ALA A 38 -0.36 4.31 -1.74
C ALA A 38 1.16 4.48 -1.86
N SER A 39 1.71 5.42 -1.11
CA SER A 39 3.15 5.53 -0.91
C SER A 39 3.58 4.75 0.32
N VAL A 40 4.88 4.49 0.48
CA VAL A 40 5.44 3.79 1.65
C VAL A 40 5.05 4.41 2.99
N THR A 41 4.71 5.71 3.02
CA THR A 41 4.34 6.41 4.25
C THR A 41 3.02 5.97 4.86
N ILE A 42 2.19 5.22 4.13
CA ILE A 42 0.96 4.65 4.73
C ILE A 42 1.28 3.79 5.96
N ALA A 43 2.45 3.15 6.02
CA ALA A 43 2.90 2.38 7.17
C ALA A 43 3.21 3.20 8.43
N ARG A 44 3.24 4.53 8.31
CA ARG A 44 3.39 5.47 9.42
C ARG A 44 2.04 5.84 10.06
N ASP A 45 0.93 5.46 9.44
CA ASP A 45 -0.43 5.78 9.87
C ASP A 45 -1.23 4.50 10.14
N ASP A 46 -1.09 3.98 11.36
CA ASP A 46 -1.70 2.72 11.76
C ASP A 46 -3.24 2.75 11.67
N GLU A 47 -3.87 3.88 11.98
CA GLU A 47 -5.33 4.09 11.85
C GLU A 47 -5.75 3.97 10.38
N LEU A 48 -5.03 4.60 9.46
CA LEU A 48 -5.36 4.52 8.04
C LEU A 48 -5.25 3.09 7.50
N LEU A 49 -4.23 2.34 7.91
CA LEU A 49 -4.08 0.94 7.50
C LEU A 49 -5.18 0.03 8.08
N GLU A 50 -5.58 0.26 9.33
CA GLU A 50 -6.69 -0.46 9.96
C GLU A 50 -8.01 -0.19 9.25
N LEU A 51 -8.29 1.08 8.95
CA LEU A 51 -9.47 1.47 8.18
C LEU A 51 -9.44 0.87 6.77
N ALA A 52 -8.27 0.83 6.11
CA ALA A 52 -8.14 0.23 4.79
C ALA A 52 -8.53 -1.26 4.85
N ALA A 53 -7.95 -2.03 5.77
CA ALA A 53 -8.28 -3.44 5.96
C ALA A 53 -9.77 -3.64 6.30
N ALA A 54 -10.29 -2.86 7.25
CA ALA A 54 -11.70 -2.89 7.66
C ALA A 54 -12.67 -2.46 6.56
N SER A 55 -12.21 -1.79 5.49
CA SER A 55 -13.04 -1.40 4.35
C SER A 55 -13.03 -2.39 3.19
N GLY A 56 -12.36 -3.54 3.33
CA GLY A 56 -12.23 -4.52 2.25
C GLY A 56 -11.04 -4.31 1.33
N CYS A 57 -10.03 -3.53 1.74
CA CYS A 57 -8.77 -3.44 0.99
C CYS A 57 -8.08 -4.79 1.02
N ILE A 58 -7.83 -5.37 -0.16
CA ILE A 58 -7.11 -6.64 -0.29
C ILE A 58 -5.71 -6.46 -0.87
N GLY A 59 -5.39 -5.27 -1.39
CA GLY A 59 -4.04 -4.99 -1.86
C GLY A 59 -3.75 -3.52 -2.11
N LEU A 60 -2.49 -3.15 -1.90
CA LEU A 60 -1.97 -1.82 -2.19
C LEU A 60 -0.88 -1.89 -3.24
N LEU A 61 -0.98 -0.98 -4.21
CA LEU A 61 0.06 -0.74 -5.19
C LEU A 61 1.01 0.32 -4.61
N ILE A 62 2.25 -0.08 -4.33
CA ILE A 62 3.24 0.74 -3.63
C ILE A 62 4.39 1.09 -4.57
N GLY A 63 4.62 2.39 -4.77
CA GLY A 63 5.79 2.90 -5.48
C GLY A 63 7.04 2.89 -4.60
N PHE A 64 7.79 1.78 -4.62
CA PHE A 64 9.13 1.69 -4.02
C PHE A 64 10.18 2.34 -4.93
N GLU A 65 10.00 2.22 -6.25
CA GLU A 65 10.85 2.76 -7.32
C GLU A 65 12.22 2.10 -7.43
N SER A 66 12.98 1.95 -6.34
CA SER A 66 14.29 1.30 -6.36
C SER A 66 14.68 0.78 -4.97
N ILE A 67 15.52 -0.26 -4.94
CA ILE A 67 16.19 -0.74 -3.72
C ILE A 67 17.57 -0.09 -3.52
N SER A 68 18.01 0.77 -4.43
CA SER A 68 19.26 1.53 -4.31
C SER A 68 18.95 2.94 -3.79
N PRO A 69 19.48 3.35 -2.62
CA PRO A 69 19.34 4.72 -2.13
C PRO A 69 19.85 5.78 -3.12
N ALA A 70 20.92 5.47 -3.86
CA ALA A 70 21.48 6.39 -4.86
C ALA A 70 20.50 6.60 -6.02
N ASN A 71 19.86 5.52 -6.51
CA ASN A 71 18.82 5.63 -7.53
C ASN A 71 17.60 6.41 -7.03
N LEU A 72 17.19 6.25 -5.77
CA LEU A 72 16.10 7.04 -5.19
C LEU A 72 16.39 8.55 -5.18
N GLU A 73 17.63 8.96 -4.93
CA GLU A 73 18.03 10.38 -5.01
C GLU A 73 17.99 10.88 -6.47
N ILE A 74 18.51 10.08 -7.42
CA ILE A 74 18.51 10.43 -8.86
C ILE A 74 17.07 10.64 -9.38
N VAL A 75 16.15 9.72 -9.05
CA VAL A 75 14.74 9.84 -9.46
C VAL A 75 13.94 10.82 -8.60
N GLY A 76 14.56 11.43 -7.59
CA GLY A 76 13.96 12.45 -6.73
C GLY A 76 12.94 11.93 -5.71
N LYS A 77 12.95 10.62 -5.39
CA LYS A 77 11.99 9.99 -4.48
C LYS A 77 12.43 10.05 -3.01
N LYS A 78 12.62 11.27 -2.50
CA LYS A 78 13.18 11.55 -1.16
C LYS A 78 12.35 11.05 0.03
N ILE A 79 11.06 10.78 -0.21
CA ILE A 79 10.12 10.24 0.77
C ILE A 79 10.39 8.75 1.07
N ASN A 80 11.04 8.04 0.13
CA ASN A 80 11.33 6.63 0.24
C ASN A 80 12.69 6.43 0.93
N ASN A 81 12.73 5.51 1.89
CA ASN A 81 13.94 5.05 2.55
C ASN A 81 14.01 3.53 2.45
N VAL A 82 15.03 2.99 1.78
CA VAL A 82 15.18 1.55 1.53
C VAL A 82 15.22 0.76 2.84
N ASP A 83 15.84 1.31 3.87
CA ASP A 83 15.98 0.66 5.18
C ASP A 83 14.61 0.45 5.87
N GLU A 84 13.59 1.24 5.52
CA GLU A 84 12.24 1.13 6.05
C GLU A 84 11.37 0.10 5.29
N TYR A 85 11.79 -0.38 4.12
CA TYR A 85 10.92 -1.17 3.25
C TYR A 85 10.45 -2.46 3.88
N GLN A 86 11.33 -3.17 4.60
CA GLN A 86 10.93 -4.40 5.27
C GLN A 86 9.84 -4.13 6.31
N ASP A 87 9.95 -3.04 7.06
CA ASP A 87 8.99 -2.66 8.11
C ASP A 87 7.65 -2.24 7.50
N VAL A 88 7.69 -1.45 6.42
CA VAL A 88 6.51 -1.08 5.61
C VAL A 88 5.80 -2.33 5.12
N ILE A 89 6.53 -3.26 4.51
CA ILE A 89 5.98 -4.52 3.98
C ILE A 89 5.35 -5.34 5.10
N ARG A 90 6.05 -5.53 6.23
CA ARG A 90 5.54 -6.28 7.38
C ARG A 90 4.26 -5.68 7.94
N LYS A 91 4.20 -4.35 8.12
CA LYS A 91 3.03 -3.64 8.67
C LYS A 91 1.78 -3.72 7.79
N ILE A 92 1.95 -3.68 6.47
CA ILE A 92 0.83 -3.79 5.53
C ILE A 92 0.33 -5.24 5.51
N HIS A 93 1.25 -6.21 5.38
CA HIS A 93 0.91 -7.64 5.38
C HIS A 93 0.26 -8.10 6.71
N SER A 94 0.67 -7.54 7.85
CA SER A 94 0.09 -7.91 9.16
C SER A 94 -1.40 -7.57 9.28
N ARG A 95 -1.94 -6.77 8.36
CA ARG A 95 -3.37 -6.41 8.29
C ARG A 95 -4.12 -7.15 7.18
N GLY A 96 -3.50 -8.17 6.59
CA GLY A 96 -4.10 -9.00 5.53
C GLY A 96 -4.17 -8.31 4.16
N ILE A 97 -3.48 -7.19 3.97
CA ILE A 97 -3.42 -6.44 2.72
C ILE A 97 -2.20 -6.91 1.93
N GLY A 98 -2.37 -7.33 0.68
CA GLY A 98 -1.25 -7.67 -0.20
C GLY A 98 -0.51 -6.43 -0.73
N ILE A 99 0.71 -6.60 -1.24
CA ILE A 99 1.47 -5.53 -1.89
C ILE A 99 1.78 -5.89 -3.33
N HIS A 100 1.48 -4.96 -4.25
CA HIS A 100 2.08 -4.92 -5.58
C HIS A 100 3.13 -3.80 -5.57
N GLY A 101 4.41 -4.17 -5.50
CA GLY A 101 5.51 -3.21 -5.51
C GLY A 101 5.89 -2.81 -6.92
N PHE A 102 6.04 -1.51 -7.18
CA PHE A 102 6.59 -0.99 -8.42
C PHE A 102 8.07 -0.64 -8.24
N PHE A 103 8.88 -1.10 -9.19
CA PHE A 103 10.32 -0.86 -9.27
C PHE A 103 10.68 -0.45 -10.70
N ILE A 104 11.64 0.47 -10.81
CA ILE A 104 12.24 0.92 -12.05
C ILE A 104 13.61 0.25 -12.13
N THR A 105 13.87 -0.41 -13.26
CA THR A 105 15.14 -1.10 -13.53
C THR A 105 15.86 -0.46 -14.70
N GLY A 106 17.18 -0.58 -14.74
CA GLY A 106 18.03 0.02 -15.78
C GLY A 106 18.43 1.46 -15.46
N LEU A 107 18.38 1.84 -14.18
CA LEU A 107 18.91 3.11 -13.69
C LEU A 107 20.44 3.05 -13.56
N ASP A 108 21.10 4.20 -13.58
CA ASP A 108 22.57 4.28 -13.64
C ASP A 108 23.28 3.53 -12.50
N GLU A 109 22.69 3.50 -11.30
CA GLU A 109 23.26 2.81 -10.14
C GLU A 109 22.72 1.37 -9.96
N ASP A 110 21.97 0.85 -10.93
CA ASP A 110 21.59 -0.56 -10.93
C ASP A 110 22.78 -1.44 -11.26
N LYS A 111 23.22 -2.23 -10.29
CA LYS A 111 24.16 -3.33 -10.53
C LYS A 111 23.44 -4.49 -11.20
N GLU A 112 24.15 -5.27 -12.02
CA GLU A 112 23.59 -6.43 -12.73
C GLU A 112 22.90 -7.43 -11.78
N GLU A 113 23.43 -7.58 -10.57
CA GLU A 113 22.85 -8.38 -9.48
C GLU A 113 21.56 -7.75 -8.89
N SER A 114 21.45 -6.42 -8.87
CA SER A 114 20.29 -5.67 -8.34
C SER A 114 19.05 -5.86 -9.23
N ALA A 115 19.23 -5.75 -10.55
CA ALA A 115 18.14 -5.97 -11.52
C ALA A 115 17.55 -7.39 -11.42
N LEU A 116 18.42 -8.39 -11.23
CA LEU A 116 18.01 -9.79 -11.08
C LEU A 116 17.43 -10.10 -9.69
N SER A 117 17.90 -9.42 -8.64
CA SER A 117 17.39 -9.60 -7.27
C SER A 117 15.97 -9.06 -7.07
N THR A 118 15.53 -8.12 -7.91
CA THR A 118 14.18 -7.55 -7.91
C THR A 118 13.16 -8.49 -8.56
N LEU A 119 13.62 -9.46 -9.37
CA LEU A 119 12.76 -10.46 -9.96
C LEU A 119 12.46 -11.59 -8.96
N PRO A 120 11.22 -12.08 -8.90
CA PRO A 120 10.89 -13.22 -8.04
C PRO A 120 11.74 -14.42 -8.44
N LYS A 121 12.53 -14.92 -7.48
CA LYS A 121 13.28 -16.16 -7.65
C LYS A 121 12.27 -17.32 -7.74
N LYS A 122 12.38 -18.11 -8.82
CA LYS A 122 11.56 -19.32 -9.04
C LYS A 122 11.83 -20.38 -7.98
#